data_AF-A0A2S6QZP3-F1
#
_entry.id   AF-A0A2S6QZP3-F1
#
_cell.length_a   1.000
_cell.length_b   1.000
_cell.length_c   1.000
_cell.angle_alpha   90.00
_cell.angle_beta   90.00
_cell.angle_gamma   90.00
#
_symmetry.space_group_name_H-M   'P 1'
#
loop_
_entity.id
_entity.type
_entity.pdbx_description
1 polymer ?
#
loop_
_entity_poly.entity_id
_entity_poly.type
_entity_poly.pdbx_seq_one_letter_code
_entity_poly.pdbx_strand_id
1 'polypeptide(L)' 'RPMLFSADACYSKKNMDLMCISSFHLDPVASLESMQRLKDLAEKYDAELFYSHDPESFPDYLVAPAFYS' A
#
# COMPACT_ATOMS: atom_id res chain seq x y z
N ARG A 1 -8.53 9.25 10.07
CA ARG A 1 -7.52 9.46 9.02
C ARG A 1 -8.00 8.73 7.76
N PRO A 2 -7.92 9.27 6.52
CA PRO A 2 -8.31 8.50 5.34
C PRO A 2 -7.50 7.20 5.24
N MET A 3 -8.13 6.12 4.79
CA MET A 3 -7.47 4.84 4.55
C MET A 3 -7.18 4.69 3.06
N LEU A 4 -5.92 4.42 2.71
CA LEU A 4 -5.49 4.18 1.34
C LEU A 4 -5.03 2.73 1.19
N PHE A 5 -5.92 1.90 0.67
CA PHE A 5 -5.59 0.51 0.35
C PHE A 5 -4.80 0.45 -0.96
N SER A 6 -3.56 -0.02 -0.90
CA SER A 6 -2.69 -0.09 -2.08
C SER A 6 -3.10 -1.19 -3.06
N ALA A 7 -3.77 -2.23 -2.57
CA ALA A 7 -3.93 -3.49 -3.27
C ALA A 7 -2.57 -3.96 -3.85
N ASP A 8 -2.57 -4.59 -5.01
CA ASP A 8 -1.38 -5.20 -5.59
C ASP A 8 -0.44 -4.19 -6.26
N ALA A 9 -0.79 -2.90 -6.29
CA ALA A 9 0.15 -1.86 -6.68
C ALA A 9 1.32 -1.75 -5.68
N CYS A 10 1.13 -2.14 -4.41
CA CYS A 10 2.21 -2.26 -3.43
C CYS A 10 1.88 -3.34 -2.38
N TYR A 11 2.62 -4.45 -2.41
CA TYR A 11 2.34 -5.63 -1.60
C TYR A 11 2.59 -5.45 -0.11
N SER A 12 3.67 -4.74 0.25
CA SER A 12 4.10 -4.61 1.65
C SER A 12 4.69 -3.25 1.95
N LYS A 13 4.85 -2.95 3.25
CA LYS A 13 5.57 -1.77 3.70
C LYS A 13 7.00 -1.74 3.14
N LYS A 14 7.67 -2.89 3.09
CA LYS A 14 9.02 -3.01 2.51
C LYS A 14 9.07 -2.65 1.03
N ASN A 15 8.04 -3.01 0.25
CA ASN A 15 7.95 -2.57 -1.15
C ASN A 15 7.90 -1.04 -1.23
N MET A 16 7.06 -0.40 -0.42
CA MET A 16 6.91 1.06 -0.38
C MET A 16 8.20 1.76 0.05
N ASP A 17 8.83 1.31 1.14
CA ASP A 17 10.05 1.92 1.68
C ASP A 17 11.23 1.88 0.68
N LEU A 18 11.33 0.79 -0.08
CA LEU A 18 12.41 0.58 -1.05
C LEU A 18 12.06 1.04 -2.47
N MET A 19 10.82 1.47 -2.71
CA MET A 19 10.27 1.70 -4.05
C MET A 19 10.52 0.51 -4.99
N CYS A 20 10.29 -0.70 -4.49
CA CYS A 20 10.53 -1.95 -5.19
C CYS A 20 9.19 -2.59 -5.58
N ILE A 21 8.92 -2.69 -6.88
CA ILE A 21 7.69 -3.30 -7.42
C ILE A 21 7.70 -4.83 -7.29
N SER A 22 6.51 -5.44 -7.32
CA SER A 22 6.36 -6.90 -7.47
C SER A 22 6.92 -7.38 -8.81
N SER A 23 7.40 -8.62 -8.89
CA SER A 23 7.81 -9.22 -10.18
C SER A 23 6.64 -9.51 -11.11
N PHE A 24 5.42 -9.55 -10.59
CA PHE A 24 4.20 -9.71 -11.39
C PHE A 24 3.67 -8.34 -11.80
N HIS A 25 4.01 -7.91 -13.02
CA HIS A 25 3.56 -6.66 -13.60
C HIS A 25 3.42 -6.78 -15.13
N LEU A 26 2.48 -6.03 -15.71
CA LEU A 26 2.41 -5.84 -17.16
C LEU A 26 3.43 -4.79 -17.63
N ASP A 27 3.52 -3.68 -16.89
CA ASP A 27 4.36 -2.53 -17.19
C ASP A 27 5.11 -2.09 -15.92
N PRO A 28 6.43 -2.33 -15.82
CA PRO A 28 7.19 -1.99 -14.62
C PRO A 28 7.34 -0.48 -14.40
N VAL A 29 7.31 0.33 -15.47
CA VAL A 29 7.41 1.79 -15.35
C VAL A 29 6.12 2.33 -14.76
N ALA A 30 4.98 1.96 -15.34
CA ALA A 30 3.67 2.38 -14.82
C ALA A 30 3.41 1.85 -13.39
N SER A 31 3.90 0.66 -13.04
CA SER A 31 3.85 0.14 -11.68
C SER A 31 4.63 1.01 -10.69
N LEU A 32 5.85 1.42 -11.04
CA LEU A 32 6.66 2.29 -10.18
C LEU A 32 6.04 3.69 -10.03
N GLU A 33 5.53 4.26 -11.13
CA GLU A 33 4.78 5.52 -11.11
C GLU A 33 3.52 5.44 -10.25
N SER A 34 2.83 4.29 -10.28
CA SER A 34 1.65 4.06 -9.43
C SER A 34 2.02 3.99 -7.94
N MET A 35 3.14 3.36 -7.58
CA MET A 35 3.67 3.38 -6.21
C MET A 35 4.03 4.81 -5.76
N GLN A 36 4.67 5.59 -6.63
CA GLN A 36 4.99 6.99 -6.32
C GLN A 36 3.71 7.80 -6.10
N ARG A 37 2.70 7.62 -6.95
CA ARG A 37 1.40 8.25 -6.77
C ARG A 37 0.72 7.87 -5.45
N LEU A 38 0.82 6.61 -5.01
CA LEU A 38 0.30 6.20 -3.70
C LEU A 38 0.98 6.96 -2.56
N LYS A 39 2.31 7.12 -2.63
CA LYS A 39 3.10 7.88 -1.65
C LYS A 39 2.69 9.35 -1.61
N ASP A 40 2.57 9.98 -2.79
CA ASP A 40 2.16 11.39 -2.91
C ASP A 40 0.73 11.61 -2.39
N LEU A 41 -0.19 10.68 -2.65
CA LEU A 41 -1.57 10.74 -2.14
C LEU A 41 -1.61 10.54 -0.62
N ALA A 42 -0.82 9.61 -0.08
CA ALA A 42 -0.73 9.39 1.36
C ALA A 42 -0.21 10.64 2.07
N GLU A 43 0.82 11.29 1.55
CA GLU A 43 1.33 12.56 2.10
C GLU A 43 0.30 13.69 1.98
N LYS A 44 -0.27 13.89 0.78
CA LYS A 44 -1.22 14.97 0.50
C LYS A 44 -2.46 14.94 1.41
N TYR A 45 -2.97 13.75 1.69
CA TYR A 45 -4.20 13.58 2.47
C TYR A 45 -3.96 13.11 3.90
N ASP A 46 -2.70 13.07 4.35
CA ASP A 46 -2.29 12.41 5.60
C ASP A 46 -2.94 11.02 5.72
N ALA A 47 -2.97 10.22 4.64
CA ALA A 47 -3.67 8.94 4.63
C ALA A 47 -2.80 7.81 5.19
N GLU A 48 -3.43 6.86 5.86
CA GLU A 48 -2.78 5.63 6.31
C GLU A 48 -2.80 4.59 5.19
N LEU A 49 -1.62 4.02 4.88
CA LEU A 49 -1.47 3.01 3.85
C LEU A 49 -1.76 1.61 4.39
N PHE A 50 -2.62 0.89 3.69
CA PHE A 50 -2.95 -0.52 3.97
C PHE A 50 -2.47 -1.40 2.82
N TYR A 51 -1.50 -2.27 3.10
CA TYR A 51 -0.86 -3.16 2.13
C TYR A 51 -1.58 -4.50 1.96
N SER A 52 -1.53 -5.11 0.76
CA SER A 52 -2.30 -6.32 0.42
C SER A 52 -1.69 -7.64 0.90
N HIS A 53 -0.37 -7.76 0.89
CA HIS A 53 0.35 -9.02 1.08
C HIS A 53 1.52 -8.85 2.06
N ASP A 54 1.25 -8.14 3.15
CA ASP A 54 2.24 -7.85 4.18
C ASP A 54 1.97 -8.66 5.47
N PRO A 55 2.69 -9.76 5.72
CA PRO A 55 2.50 -10.55 6.93
C PRO A 55 2.94 -9.81 8.20
N GLU A 56 3.78 -8.77 8.09
CA GLU A 56 4.22 -7.98 9.24
C GLU A 56 3.17 -6.94 9.62
N SER A 57 2.56 -6.26 8.65
CA SER A 57 1.55 -5.21 8.92
C SER A 57 0.14 -5.76 9.17
N PHE A 58 -0.25 -6.89 8.54
CA PHE A 58 -1.62 -7.41 8.62
C PHE A 58 -2.13 -7.75 10.04
N PRO A 59 -1.32 -8.31 10.96
CA PRO A 59 -1.77 -8.58 12.34
C PRO A 59 -2.25 -7.36 13.11
N ASP A 60 -1.79 -6.15 12.74
CA ASP A 60 -2.18 -4.90 13.38
C ASP A 60 -3.48 -4.31 12.80
N TYR A 61 -3.99 -4.87 11.70
CA TYR A 61 -5.22 -4.42 11.09
C TYR A 61 -6.46 -4.92 11.83
N LEU A 62 -7.49 -4.07 11.93
CA LEU A 62 -8.83 -4.48 12.35
C LEU A 62 -9.46 -5.38 11.28
N VAL A 63 -9.66 -6.64 11.64
CA VAL A 63 -10.38 -7.63 10.85
C VAL A 63 -11.78 -7.84 11.38
N ALA A 64 -12.69 -8.33 10.53
CA ALA A 64 -14.07 -8.58 10.93
C ALA A 64 -14.14 -9.49 12.18
N PRO A 65 -15.04 -9.18 13.14
CA PRO A 65 -16.11 -8.19 13.08
C PRO A 65 -15.71 -6.75 13.50
N ALA A 66 -14.44 -6.49 13.82
CA ALA A 66 -13.98 -5.13 14.11
C ALA A 66 -13.98 -4.25 12.85
N PHE A 67 -13.91 -2.92 13.04
CA PHE A 67 -13.97 -1.94 11.95
C PHE A 67 -13.22 -0.65 12.29
N TYR A 68 -12.81 0.09 11.25
CA TYR A 68 -12.24 1.44 11.35
C TYR A 68 -13.34 2.50 11.23
N SER A 69 -13.17 3.65 11.91
CA SER A 69 -14.13 4.76 11.93
C SER A 69 -13.54 6.11 11.51
#